data_AF-F1TBP6-F1
#
_entry.id   AF-F1TBP6-F1
#
_cell.length_a   1.000
_cell.length_b   1.000
_cell.length_c   1.000
_cell.angle_alpha   90.00
_cell.angle_beta   90.00
_cell.angle_gamma   90.00
#
_symmetry.space_group_name_H-M   'P 1'
#
loop_
_entity.id
_entity.type
_entity.pdbx_description
1 polymer ?
#
loop_
_entity_poly.entity_id
_entity_poly.type
_entity_poly.pdbx_seq_one_letter_code
_entity_poly.pdbx_strand_id
1 'polypeptide(L)'
;MKNKDRLKGFFSGVIFSVIIGAFTLGVTVFAAPVESKLSVIYDNIKIYVDGALFQPKDTNGKDIQPFISKGVTYLPVAAISKALGKDVSWDGKSKSVYIGLQPDSKAKEVTVSNVTELFDALGPNKHIKLKPGTYDISDLNPKSKNANIYWESVYDGNELILNGINNLTLEGLGDKPVELVVEPRYANVLTFKNSRKISVKNIKAGHTIEKGECVGGVFNFDSSKDVDISKSILYGCGTYGIIANNSENLKLTDSTIEECTYGAMTIYNCKNFAFTNSIIRKCENFSLIDISSSTNITYDKCEISDNTSSDVLAVNLSDGIKFTNCKFKNNSSFDPKLFPNVDFTGTTFQ
;
A
#
# COMPACT_ATOMS: atom_id res chain seq x y z
N MET A 1 45.11 -38.17 74.15
CA MET A 1 45.12 -36.74 73.78
C MET A 1 45.99 -36.53 72.55
N LYS A 2 45.40 -36.22 71.38
CA LYS A 2 46.03 -35.45 70.27
C LYS A 2 45.01 -35.23 69.13
N ASN A 3 44.49 -34.00 69.10
CA ASN A 3 43.97 -33.15 68.03
C ASN A 3 43.06 -33.72 66.92
N LYS A 4 41.75 -33.58 67.14
CA LYS A 4 40.66 -33.63 66.15
C LYS A 4 40.47 -32.31 65.36
N ASP A 5 41.33 -31.30 65.54
CA ASP A 5 41.07 -29.93 65.05
C ASP A 5 41.80 -29.52 63.76
N ARG A 6 42.57 -30.42 63.11
CA ARG A 6 43.17 -30.12 61.80
C ARG A 6 42.38 -30.62 60.58
N LEU A 7 41.32 -31.40 60.77
CA LEU A 7 40.49 -31.90 59.66
C LEU A 7 39.23 -31.05 59.38
N LYS A 8 38.87 -30.15 60.31
CA LYS A 8 37.72 -29.25 60.16
C LYS A 8 37.98 -28.05 59.22
N GLY A 9 39.26 -27.74 58.95
CA GLY A 9 39.65 -26.63 58.07
C GLY A 9 39.68 -26.96 56.57
N PHE A 10 39.68 -28.24 56.17
CA PHE A 10 39.76 -28.63 54.76
C PHE A 10 38.40 -28.98 54.14
N PHE A 11 37.44 -29.47 54.95
CA PHE A 11 36.07 -29.76 54.47
C PHE A 11 35.13 -28.56 54.46
N SER A 12 35.48 -27.46 55.14
CA SER A 12 34.71 -26.21 55.09
C SER A 12 35.00 -25.34 53.84
N GLY A 13 36.10 -25.59 53.13
CA GLY A 13 36.54 -24.78 51.98
C GLY A 13 36.07 -25.29 50.61
N VAL A 14 35.69 -26.57 50.50
CA VAL A 14 35.31 -27.20 49.21
C VAL A 14 33.78 -27.23 49.02
N ILE A 15 32.99 -27.11 50.09
CA ILE A 15 31.52 -27.06 49.99
C ILE A 15 31.01 -25.65 49.67
N PHE A 16 31.80 -24.59 49.94
CA PHE A 16 31.40 -23.21 49.65
C PHE A 16 31.83 -22.70 48.26
N SER A 17 32.67 -23.44 47.54
CA SER A 17 33.18 -23.05 46.21
C SER A 17 32.48 -23.75 45.03
N VAL A 18 31.54 -24.67 45.28
CA VAL A 18 30.69 -25.29 44.23
C VAL A 18 29.29 -24.65 44.13
N ILE A 19 28.87 -23.84 45.11
CA ILE A 19 27.51 -23.25 45.12
C ILE A 19 27.40 -21.95 44.28
N ILE A 20 28.52 -21.35 43.84
CA ILE A 20 28.50 -20.05 43.15
C ILE A 20 28.78 -20.18 41.62
N GLY A 21 29.12 -21.38 41.11
CA GLY A 21 29.65 -21.54 39.75
C GLY A 21 28.68 -21.98 38.64
N ALA A 22 27.41 -22.29 38.90
CA ALA A 22 26.56 -22.99 37.91
C ALA A 22 25.10 -22.51 37.77
N PHE A 23 24.80 -21.24 38.07
CA PHE A 23 23.48 -20.65 37.78
C PHE A 23 23.60 -19.40 36.89
N THR A 24 24.16 -19.56 35.70
CA THR A 24 23.97 -18.60 34.59
C THR A 24 23.55 -19.30 33.29
N LEU A 25 22.73 -20.36 33.41
CA LEU A 25 21.86 -20.75 32.32
C LEU A 25 20.51 -20.11 32.60
N GLY A 26 20.20 -19.04 31.87
CA GLY A 26 18.89 -18.42 31.88
C GLY A 26 17.85 -19.44 31.41
N VAL A 27 17.27 -20.16 32.37
CA VAL A 27 16.10 -20.99 32.12
C VAL A 27 14.96 -20.01 31.92
N THR A 28 14.57 -19.81 30.66
CA THR A 28 13.30 -19.13 30.37
C THR A 28 12.19 -20.03 30.86
N VAL A 29 11.64 -19.71 32.04
CA VAL A 29 10.43 -20.37 32.54
C VAL A 29 9.28 -19.85 31.69
N PHE A 30 8.88 -20.61 30.67
CA PHE A 30 7.61 -20.36 30.00
C PHE A 30 6.49 -20.65 31.00
N ALA A 31 5.75 -19.62 31.40
CA ALA A 31 4.53 -19.82 32.17
C ALA A 31 3.57 -20.67 31.34
N ALA A 32 3.22 -21.86 31.85
CA ALA A 32 2.16 -22.66 31.26
C ALA A 32 0.86 -21.82 31.28
N PRO A 33 0.01 -21.92 30.25
CA PRO A 33 -1.29 -21.27 30.27
C PRO A 33 -2.05 -21.70 31.53
N VAL A 34 -2.54 -20.73 32.30
CA VAL A 34 -3.41 -21.03 33.45
C VAL A 34 -4.76 -21.47 32.89
N GLU A 35 -5.01 -22.78 32.92
CA GLU A 35 -6.32 -23.32 32.57
C GLU A 35 -7.32 -22.99 33.68
N SER A 36 -8.36 -22.23 33.32
CA SER A 36 -9.50 -21.97 34.21
C SER A 36 -10.76 -22.51 33.55
N LYS A 37 -11.60 -23.20 34.34
CA LYS A 37 -12.91 -23.65 33.87
C LYS A 37 -13.82 -22.44 33.73
N LEU A 38 -14.35 -22.22 32.53
CA LEU A 38 -15.30 -21.15 32.24
C LEU A 38 -16.74 -21.70 32.33
N SER A 39 -17.57 -21.13 33.19
CA SER A 39 -19.01 -21.39 33.18
C SER A 39 -19.68 -20.52 32.11
N VAL A 40 -20.50 -21.13 31.28
CA VAL A 40 -21.18 -20.48 30.14
C VAL A 40 -22.68 -20.77 30.18
N ILE A 41 -23.48 -19.79 29.76
CA ILE A 41 -24.94 -19.89 29.64
C ILE A 41 -25.30 -19.72 28.16
N TYR A 42 -26.06 -20.66 27.62
CA TYR A 42 -26.66 -20.57 26.30
C TYR A 42 -28.13 -20.18 26.45
N ASP A 43 -28.49 -18.97 26.03
CA ASP A 43 -29.83 -18.39 26.21
C ASP A 43 -30.42 -17.88 24.87
N ASN A 44 -30.31 -18.71 23.82
CA ASN A 44 -30.86 -18.43 22.49
C ASN A 44 -30.57 -17.00 21.97
N ILE A 45 -29.31 -16.58 22.11
CA ILE A 45 -28.86 -15.21 21.82
C ILE A 45 -28.96 -14.95 20.31
N LYS A 46 -29.75 -13.94 19.92
CA LYS A 46 -29.94 -13.52 18.53
C LYS A 46 -28.99 -12.39 18.17
N ILE A 47 -28.36 -12.48 17.00
CA ILE A 47 -27.50 -11.43 16.47
C ILE A 47 -28.20 -10.78 15.29
N TYR A 48 -28.21 -9.45 15.25
CA TYR A 48 -28.68 -8.70 14.09
C TYR A 48 -27.52 -7.86 13.55
N VAL A 49 -27.28 -7.93 12.24
CA VAL A 49 -26.31 -7.09 11.52
C VAL A 49 -27.09 -6.32 10.48
N ASP A 50 -27.02 -4.99 10.53
CA ASP A 50 -27.77 -4.10 9.64
C ASP A 50 -29.28 -4.40 9.57
N GLY A 51 -29.87 -4.70 10.72
CA GLY A 51 -31.30 -5.01 10.86
C GLY A 51 -31.71 -6.43 10.46
N ALA A 52 -30.81 -7.23 9.87
CA ALA A 52 -31.08 -8.61 9.47
C ALA A 52 -30.63 -9.61 10.54
N LEU A 53 -31.42 -10.66 10.80
CA LEU A 53 -31.04 -11.74 11.69
C LEU A 53 -29.84 -12.50 11.09
N PHE A 54 -28.72 -12.50 11.81
CA PHE A 54 -27.47 -13.13 11.42
C PHE A 54 -27.23 -14.42 12.21
N GLN A 55 -26.88 -15.50 11.51
CA GLN A 55 -26.54 -16.78 12.10
C GLN A 55 -25.04 -17.06 11.91
N PRO A 56 -24.22 -17.02 12.98
CA PRO A 56 -22.79 -17.26 12.90
C PRO A 56 -22.50 -18.69 12.48
N LYS A 57 -21.57 -18.88 11.55
CA LYS A 57 -21.12 -20.20 11.10
C LYS A 57 -19.60 -20.33 11.17
N ASP A 58 -19.13 -21.54 11.41
CA ASP A 58 -17.71 -21.89 11.32
C ASP A 58 -17.26 -22.11 9.88
N THR A 59 -15.97 -22.44 9.68
CA THR A 59 -15.38 -22.69 8.36
C THR A 59 -15.99 -23.91 7.65
N ASN A 60 -16.66 -24.81 8.37
CA ASN A 60 -17.33 -25.98 7.84
C ASN A 60 -18.83 -25.75 7.62
N GLY A 61 -19.31 -24.51 7.85
CA GLY A 61 -20.72 -24.15 7.71
C GLY A 61 -21.60 -24.56 8.88
N LYS A 62 -21.03 -25.02 10.00
CA LYS A 62 -21.76 -25.37 11.22
C LYS A 62 -22.08 -24.13 12.02
N ASP A 63 -23.29 -24.08 12.58
CA ASP A 63 -23.72 -22.96 13.42
C ASP A 63 -22.84 -22.86 14.68
N ILE A 64 -22.39 -21.64 14.98
CA ILE A 64 -21.68 -21.31 16.21
C ILE A 64 -22.62 -20.49 17.09
N GLN A 65 -22.92 -21.01 18.27
CA GLN A 65 -23.77 -20.31 19.24
C GLN A 65 -22.96 -19.34 20.10
N PRO A 66 -23.40 -18.08 20.22
CA PRO A 66 -22.93 -17.19 21.27
C PRO A 66 -23.26 -17.71 22.66
N PHE A 67 -22.53 -17.23 23.67
CA PHE A 67 -22.79 -17.59 25.06
C PHE A 67 -22.58 -16.41 26.00
N ILE A 68 -23.16 -16.49 27.19
CA ILE A 68 -22.92 -15.54 28.28
C ILE A 68 -21.96 -16.16 29.29
N SER A 69 -20.94 -15.41 29.69
CA SER A 69 -20.11 -15.76 30.84
C SER A 69 -19.91 -14.56 31.73
N LYS A 70 -20.13 -14.72 33.04
CA LYS A 70 -20.04 -13.64 34.05
C LYS A 70 -20.82 -12.38 33.66
N GLY A 71 -22.00 -12.54 33.07
CA GLY A 71 -22.86 -11.43 32.62
C GLY A 71 -22.44 -10.77 31.31
N VAL A 72 -21.39 -11.24 30.64
CA VAL A 72 -20.92 -10.71 29.35
C VAL A 72 -21.27 -11.69 28.23
N THR A 73 -21.84 -11.17 27.14
CA THR A 73 -22.11 -11.95 25.92
C THR A 73 -20.85 -12.04 25.05
N TYR A 74 -20.41 -13.27 24.76
CA TYR A 74 -19.28 -13.55 23.90
C TYR A 74 -19.77 -14.01 22.53
N LEU A 75 -19.29 -13.32 21.49
CA LEU A 75 -19.63 -13.62 20.09
C LEU A 75 -18.42 -14.21 19.34
N PRO A 76 -18.63 -15.10 18.34
CA PRO A 76 -17.55 -15.64 17.52
C PRO A 76 -16.97 -14.56 16.60
N VAL A 77 -15.81 -14.00 16.98
CA VAL A 77 -15.21 -12.84 16.31
C VAL A 77 -15.04 -13.00 14.81
N ALA A 78 -14.67 -14.18 14.32
CA ALA A 78 -14.48 -14.45 12.89
C ALA A 78 -15.79 -14.34 12.09
N ALA A 79 -16.88 -14.91 12.61
CA ALA A 79 -18.18 -14.87 11.95
C ALA A 79 -18.77 -13.46 11.95
N ILE A 80 -18.65 -12.74 13.09
CA ILE A 80 -19.10 -11.35 13.20
C ILE A 80 -18.30 -10.44 12.26
N SER A 81 -16.97 -10.58 12.22
CA SER A 81 -16.13 -9.73 11.38
C SER A 81 -16.42 -9.93 9.90
N LYS A 82 -16.69 -11.17 9.46
CA LYS A 82 -17.13 -11.47 8.10
C LYS A 82 -18.46 -10.77 7.77
N ALA A 83 -19.42 -10.77 8.70
CA ALA A 83 -20.68 -10.05 8.51
C ALA A 83 -20.47 -8.53 8.41
N LEU A 84 -19.46 -8.00 9.10
CA LEU A 84 -19.06 -6.59 9.07
C LEU A 84 -18.08 -6.24 7.92
N GLY A 85 -17.79 -7.19 7.01
CA GLY A 85 -16.86 -6.97 5.89
C GLY A 85 -15.40 -6.74 6.33
N LYS A 86 -14.97 -7.33 7.45
CA LYS A 86 -13.59 -7.27 7.95
C LYS A 86 -12.97 -8.66 8.00
N ASP A 87 -11.72 -8.74 7.57
CA ASP A 87 -10.91 -9.94 7.76
C ASP A 87 -10.52 -10.11 9.23
N VAL A 88 -10.33 -11.37 9.66
CA VAL A 88 -9.79 -11.69 10.98
C VAL A 88 -8.57 -12.57 10.81
N SER A 89 -7.49 -12.21 11.51
CA SER A 89 -6.30 -13.05 11.61
C SER A 89 -5.91 -13.27 13.07
N TRP A 90 -5.31 -14.43 13.33
CA TRP A 90 -4.79 -14.81 14.64
C TRP A 90 -3.29 -15.00 14.56
N ASP A 91 -2.54 -14.30 15.42
CA ASP A 91 -1.12 -14.54 15.63
C ASP A 91 -0.92 -15.33 16.93
N GLY A 92 -0.64 -16.63 16.77
CA GLY A 92 -0.43 -17.55 17.88
C GLY A 92 0.83 -17.28 18.72
N LYS A 93 1.78 -16.49 18.21
CA LYS A 93 3.03 -16.11 18.90
C LYS A 93 2.78 -14.95 19.86
N SER A 94 2.15 -13.88 19.39
CA SER A 94 1.80 -12.72 20.23
C SER A 94 0.48 -12.87 20.99
N LYS A 95 -0.30 -13.92 20.69
CA LYS A 95 -1.67 -14.12 21.20
C LYS A 95 -2.61 -12.98 20.80
N SER A 96 -2.45 -12.46 19.59
CA SER A 96 -3.21 -11.31 19.09
C SER A 96 -4.28 -11.75 18.08
N VAL A 97 -5.49 -11.22 18.26
CA VAL A 97 -6.53 -11.23 17.23
C VAL A 97 -6.51 -9.88 16.54
N TYR A 98 -6.37 -9.89 15.21
CA TYR A 98 -6.45 -8.69 14.40
C TYR A 98 -7.75 -8.71 13.61
N ILE A 99 -8.58 -7.69 13.82
CA ILE A 99 -9.81 -7.46 13.06
C ILE A 99 -9.50 -6.34 12.05
N GLY A 100 -9.55 -6.67 10.77
CA GLY A 100 -9.02 -5.84 9.70
C GLY A 100 -7.49 -5.89 9.68
N LEU A 101 -6.86 -4.76 10.01
CA LEU A 101 -5.43 -4.56 9.78
C LEU A 101 -4.61 -5.00 10.98
N GLN A 102 -3.47 -5.66 10.74
CA GLN A 102 -2.45 -5.81 11.77
C GLN A 102 -1.78 -4.45 12.02
N PRO A 103 -1.42 -4.10 13.28
CA PRO A 103 -0.61 -2.94 13.58
C PRO A 103 0.65 -2.93 12.73
N ASP A 104 1.07 -1.76 12.26
CA ASP A 104 2.27 -1.61 11.44
C ASP A 104 3.48 -2.08 12.26
N SER A 105 3.87 -3.35 12.11
CA SER A 105 5.21 -3.78 12.49
C SER A 105 6.19 -2.99 11.63
N LYS A 106 7.35 -2.62 12.19
CA LYS A 106 8.37 -1.88 11.42
C LYS A 106 8.60 -2.61 10.10
N ALA A 107 8.35 -1.92 8.98
CA ALA A 107 8.47 -2.50 7.65
C ALA A 107 9.87 -3.11 7.50
N LYS A 108 9.96 -4.32 6.94
CA LYS A 108 11.26 -4.97 6.75
C LYS A 108 12.01 -4.21 5.67
N GLU A 109 13.08 -3.54 6.06
CA GLU A 109 13.98 -2.87 5.14
C GLU A 109 14.76 -3.90 4.31
N VAL A 110 14.79 -3.70 2.99
CA VAL A 110 15.56 -4.50 2.03
C VAL A 110 16.23 -3.53 1.07
N THR A 111 17.53 -3.68 0.82
CA THR A 111 18.20 -2.89 -0.22
C THR A 111 18.45 -3.78 -1.42
N VAL A 112 18.11 -3.29 -2.61
CA VAL A 112 18.23 -4.02 -3.87
C VAL A 112 19.10 -3.22 -4.85
N SER A 113 19.72 -3.91 -5.80
CA SER A 113 20.66 -3.32 -6.76
C SER A 113 20.32 -3.63 -8.23
N ASN A 114 19.29 -4.44 -8.48
CA ASN A 114 18.82 -4.83 -9.82
C ASN A 114 17.36 -5.28 -9.77
N VAL A 115 16.75 -5.48 -10.94
CA VAL A 115 15.32 -5.82 -11.07
C VAL A 115 14.96 -7.19 -10.50
N THR A 116 15.84 -8.19 -10.61
CA THR A 116 15.61 -9.52 -10.01
C THR A 116 15.51 -9.43 -8.50
N GLU A 117 16.44 -8.72 -7.85
CA GLU A 117 16.41 -8.48 -6.41
C GLU A 117 15.17 -7.67 -5.99
N LEU A 118 14.76 -6.68 -6.79
CA LEU A 118 13.51 -5.94 -6.58
C LEU A 118 12.32 -6.90 -6.59
N PHE A 119 12.17 -7.70 -7.64
CA PHE A 119 11.07 -8.66 -7.78
C PHE A 119 11.03 -9.67 -6.63
N ASP A 120 12.18 -10.20 -6.22
CA ASP A 120 12.32 -11.10 -5.07
C ASP A 120 11.95 -10.42 -3.74
N ALA A 121 12.21 -9.12 -3.62
CA ALA A 121 11.89 -8.35 -2.42
C ALA A 121 10.40 -7.93 -2.33
N LEU A 122 9.70 -7.79 -3.46
CA LEU A 122 8.28 -7.38 -3.51
C LEU A 122 7.40 -8.28 -2.61
N GLY A 123 6.55 -7.63 -1.82
CA GLY A 123 5.65 -8.24 -0.87
C GLY A 123 5.12 -7.24 0.16
N PRO A 124 4.18 -7.64 1.02
CA PRO A 124 3.63 -6.76 2.04
C PRO A 124 4.65 -6.47 3.15
N ASN A 125 4.45 -5.35 3.84
CA ASN A 125 5.24 -4.92 5.00
C ASN A 125 6.75 -4.78 4.70
N LYS A 126 7.07 -4.11 3.59
CA LYS A 126 8.43 -3.93 3.08
C LYS A 126 8.75 -2.46 2.88
N HIS A 127 9.99 -2.10 3.16
CA HIS A 127 10.60 -0.87 2.68
C HIS A 127 11.78 -1.26 1.81
N ILE A 128 11.58 -1.23 0.51
CA ILE A 128 12.56 -1.62 -0.49
C ILE A 128 13.30 -0.35 -0.93
N LYS A 129 14.60 -0.33 -0.67
CA LYS A 129 15.52 0.75 -1.02
C LYS A 129 16.28 0.35 -2.28
N LEU A 130 16.03 1.04 -3.38
CA LEU A 130 16.64 0.76 -4.67
C LEU A 130 17.93 1.58 -4.77
N LYS A 131 19.08 0.94 -4.95
CA LYS A 131 20.32 1.67 -5.27
C LYS A 131 20.19 2.35 -6.64
N PRO A 132 20.97 3.43 -6.88
CA PRO A 132 21.05 4.07 -8.20
C PRO A 132 21.28 3.06 -9.32
N GLY A 133 20.47 3.17 -10.38
CA GLY A 133 20.48 2.27 -11.52
C GLY A 133 19.15 2.30 -12.27
N THR A 134 19.05 1.48 -13.30
CA THR A 134 17.83 1.25 -14.07
C THR A 134 17.33 -0.16 -13.76
N TYR A 135 16.06 -0.26 -13.40
CA TYR A 135 15.36 -1.50 -13.09
C TYR A 135 14.36 -1.75 -14.21
N ASP A 136 14.73 -2.62 -15.15
CA ASP A 136 13.86 -2.96 -16.28
C ASP A 136 13.00 -4.18 -15.95
N ILE A 137 11.70 -3.94 -15.72
CA ILE A 137 10.72 -4.98 -15.35
C ILE A 137 10.62 -6.05 -16.45
N SER A 138 10.98 -5.73 -17.69
CA SER A 138 10.94 -6.61 -18.85
C SER A 138 11.99 -7.68 -18.86
N ASP A 139 13.09 -7.46 -18.15
CA ASP A 139 14.14 -8.47 -17.96
C ASP A 139 13.66 -9.61 -17.05
N LEU A 140 12.51 -9.45 -16.37
CA LEU A 140 11.94 -10.49 -15.55
C LEU A 140 11.26 -11.57 -16.39
N ASN A 141 11.48 -12.82 -16.02
CA ASN A 141 10.69 -13.93 -16.54
C ASN A 141 9.25 -13.81 -15.99
N PRO A 142 8.20 -13.77 -16.84
CA PRO A 142 6.81 -13.57 -16.43
C PRO A 142 6.20 -14.82 -15.76
N LYS A 143 6.88 -15.33 -14.74
CA LYS A 143 6.41 -16.40 -13.86
C LYS A 143 5.85 -15.78 -12.59
N SER A 144 4.58 -16.04 -12.31
CA SER A 144 3.91 -15.56 -11.11
C SER A 144 4.63 -16.07 -9.86
N LYS A 145 4.93 -15.14 -8.95
CA LYS A 145 5.64 -15.44 -7.70
C LYS A 145 4.72 -16.09 -6.68
N ASN A 146 3.47 -15.64 -6.60
CA ASN A 146 2.42 -16.16 -5.74
C ASN A 146 1.05 -15.56 -6.17
N ALA A 147 -0.01 -15.83 -5.40
CA ALA A 147 -1.36 -15.33 -5.70
C ALA A 147 -1.51 -13.79 -5.63
N ASN A 148 -0.58 -13.09 -4.96
CA ASN A 148 -0.60 -11.63 -4.78
C ASN A 148 0.33 -10.90 -5.76
N ILE A 149 1.32 -11.59 -6.33
CA ILE A 149 2.31 -11.01 -7.24
C ILE A 149 2.40 -11.92 -8.47
N TYR A 150 1.74 -11.49 -9.53
CA TYR A 150 1.52 -12.31 -10.72
C TYR A 150 1.49 -11.44 -11.98
N TRP A 151 1.51 -12.09 -13.14
CA TRP A 151 1.52 -11.42 -14.43
C TRP A 151 0.16 -11.58 -15.11
N GLU A 152 -0.35 -10.52 -15.73
CA GLU A 152 -1.53 -10.56 -16.61
C GLU A 152 -1.08 -10.28 -18.04
N SER A 153 -1.65 -11.01 -19.01
CA SER A 153 -1.36 -10.76 -20.43
C SER A 153 -2.12 -9.53 -20.92
N VAL A 154 -1.38 -8.63 -21.55
CA VAL A 154 -1.87 -7.45 -22.26
C VAL A 154 -1.57 -7.62 -23.76
N TYR A 155 -1.98 -6.66 -24.58
CA TYR A 155 -1.92 -6.78 -26.04
C TYR A 155 -0.53 -7.17 -26.58
N ASP A 156 0.55 -6.59 -26.06
CA ASP A 156 1.91 -6.83 -26.57
C ASP A 156 2.89 -7.45 -25.55
N GLY A 157 2.36 -7.99 -24.44
CA GLY A 157 3.12 -8.84 -23.53
C GLY A 157 2.45 -8.99 -22.19
N ASN A 158 3.15 -8.73 -21.08
CA ASN A 158 2.62 -8.97 -19.75
C ASN A 158 2.86 -7.77 -18.82
N GLU A 159 1.89 -7.52 -17.95
CA GLU A 159 2.00 -6.52 -16.89
C GLU A 159 2.14 -7.19 -15.52
N LEU A 160 2.95 -6.58 -14.65
CA LEU A 160 3.14 -7.05 -13.28
C LEU A 160 2.03 -6.52 -12.37
N ILE A 161 1.28 -7.43 -11.76
CA ILE A 161 0.19 -7.13 -10.83
C ILE A 161 0.61 -7.34 -9.39
N LEU A 162 0.40 -6.32 -8.57
CA LEU A 162 0.53 -6.32 -7.12
C LEU A 162 -0.88 -6.26 -6.50
N ASN A 163 -1.44 -7.43 -6.20
CA ASN A 163 -2.82 -7.57 -5.69
C ASN A 163 -2.85 -7.84 -4.19
N GLY A 164 -3.56 -7.00 -3.43
CA GLY A 164 -3.68 -7.15 -1.98
C GLY A 164 -2.40 -6.82 -1.22
N ILE A 165 -1.47 -6.06 -1.82
CA ILE A 165 -0.23 -5.68 -1.18
C ILE A 165 -0.51 -4.56 -0.17
N ASN A 166 0.00 -4.73 1.04
CA ASN A 166 -0.16 -3.76 2.11
C ASN A 166 1.18 -3.33 2.71
N ASN A 167 1.34 -2.03 2.96
CA ASN A 167 2.50 -1.44 3.61
C ASN A 167 3.80 -1.71 2.82
N LEU A 168 3.82 -1.28 1.56
CA LEU A 168 4.98 -1.38 0.69
C LEU A 168 5.50 0.02 0.38
N THR A 169 6.79 0.27 0.69
CA THR A 169 7.51 1.46 0.25
C THR A 169 8.58 1.06 -0.76
N LEU A 170 8.59 1.70 -1.92
CA LEU A 170 9.67 1.70 -2.90
C LEU A 170 10.38 3.06 -2.81
N GLU A 171 11.66 3.07 -2.47
CA GLU A 171 12.45 4.31 -2.33
C GLU A 171 13.73 4.23 -3.15
N GLY A 172 13.88 5.11 -4.12
CA GLY A 172 15.13 5.32 -4.83
C GLY A 172 16.15 6.02 -3.94
N LEU A 173 17.35 5.45 -3.82
CA LEU A 173 18.45 6.04 -3.07
C LEU A 173 19.25 7.02 -3.93
N GLY A 174 19.76 8.07 -3.30
CA GLY A 174 20.60 9.09 -3.93
C GLY A 174 19.84 10.37 -4.27
N ASP A 175 20.56 11.34 -4.82
CA ASP A 175 20.05 12.70 -5.07
C ASP A 175 19.13 12.78 -6.31
N LYS A 176 19.20 11.77 -7.18
CA LYS A 176 18.38 11.67 -8.39
C LYS A 176 17.42 10.49 -8.27
N PRO A 177 16.23 10.57 -8.89
CA PRO A 177 15.31 9.44 -8.92
C PRO A 177 15.93 8.20 -9.58
N VAL A 178 15.66 7.03 -8.99
CA VAL A 178 16.06 5.73 -9.56
C VAL A 178 15.10 5.36 -10.69
N GLU A 179 15.61 4.83 -11.80
CA GLU A 179 14.78 4.51 -12.95
C GLU A 179 14.12 3.14 -12.83
N LEU A 180 12.80 3.09 -13.02
CA LEU A 180 11.98 1.88 -13.08
C LEU A 180 11.23 1.89 -14.41
N VAL A 181 11.57 0.94 -15.29
CA VAL A 181 11.09 0.98 -16.66
C VAL A 181 10.45 -0.33 -17.09
N VAL A 182 9.63 -0.28 -18.14
CA VAL A 182 9.01 -1.47 -18.74
C VAL A 182 8.90 -1.38 -20.26
N GLU A 183 9.25 -2.49 -20.89
CA GLU A 183 8.79 -3.04 -22.17
C GLU A 183 7.83 -4.23 -21.89
N PRO A 184 6.67 -4.34 -22.53
CA PRO A 184 6.27 -3.70 -23.77
C PRO A 184 5.24 -2.59 -23.54
N ARG A 185 4.65 -2.03 -24.59
CA ARG A 185 4.01 -0.72 -24.56
C ARG A 185 2.59 -0.72 -23.96
N TYR A 186 1.95 -1.88 -23.82
CA TYR A 186 0.61 -1.98 -23.20
C TYR A 186 0.66 -2.34 -21.72
N ALA A 187 1.84 -2.68 -21.18
CA ALA A 187 1.98 -3.04 -19.78
C ALA A 187 2.06 -1.77 -18.93
N ASN A 188 1.37 -1.74 -17.80
CA ASN A 188 1.67 -0.71 -16.81
C ASN A 188 3.06 -0.94 -16.20
N VAL A 189 3.78 0.12 -15.79
CA VAL A 189 5.05 -0.06 -15.06
C VAL A 189 4.77 -0.82 -13.76
N LEU A 190 3.79 -0.37 -12.98
CA LEU A 190 3.28 -1.13 -11.84
C LEU A 190 1.76 -0.97 -11.72
N THR A 191 1.08 -2.11 -11.57
CA THR A 191 -0.36 -2.16 -11.27
C THR A 191 -0.59 -2.62 -9.84
N PHE A 192 -1.28 -1.80 -9.04
CA PHE A 192 -1.70 -2.09 -7.69
C PHE A 192 -3.21 -2.34 -7.67
N LYS A 193 -3.62 -3.58 -7.36
CA LYS A 193 -5.03 -3.95 -7.17
C LYS A 193 -5.31 -4.21 -5.69
N ASN A 194 -6.44 -3.76 -5.16
CA ASN A 194 -6.87 -4.02 -3.77
C ASN A 194 -5.79 -3.73 -2.71
N SER A 195 -4.91 -2.77 -2.99
CA SER A 195 -3.67 -2.56 -2.23
C SER A 195 -3.78 -1.35 -1.33
N ARG A 196 -3.00 -1.30 -0.27
CA ARG A 196 -3.07 -0.20 0.70
C ARG A 196 -1.75 0.19 1.34
N LYS A 197 -1.63 1.45 1.77
CA LYS A 197 -0.38 1.99 2.35
C LYS A 197 0.80 1.76 1.41
N ILE A 198 0.65 2.23 0.18
CA ILE A 198 1.68 2.12 -0.85
C ILE A 198 2.44 3.43 -0.90
N SER A 199 3.77 3.39 -0.87
CA SER A 199 4.59 4.58 -1.04
C SER A 199 5.64 4.39 -2.12
N VAL A 200 5.76 5.37 -3.01
CA VAL A 200 6.79 5.43 -4.05
C VAL A 200 7.54 6.75 -3.90
N LYS A 201 8.85 6.68 -3.66
CA LYS A 201 9.67 7.84 -3.33
C LYS A 201 10.90 7.90 -4.20
N ASN A 202 11.18 9.06 -4.80
CA ASN A 202 12.40 9.27 -5.57
C ASN A 202 12.58 8.23 -6.69
N ILE A 203 11.52 7.94 -7.43
CA ILE A 203 11.52 7.02 -8.57
C ILE A 203 11.17 7.79 -9.84
N LYS A 204 11.90 7.51 -10.93
CA LYS A 204 11.55 7.92 -12.28
C LYS A 204 10.99 6.69 -13.00
N ALA A 205 9.70 6.67 -13.27
CA ALA A 205 9.01 5.53 -13.85
C ALA A 205 8.47 5.83 -15.24
N GLY A 206 8.63 4.89 -16.17
CA GLY A 206 8.12 5.03 -17.53
C GLY A 206 8.47 3.88 -18.47
N HIS A 207 8.35 4.12 -19.77
CA HIS A 207 8.72 3.16 -20.81
C HIS A 207 10.12 3.45 -21.38
N THR A 208 10.84 2.42 -21.82
CA THR A 208 12.20 2.52 -22.39
C THR A 208 12.23 2.98 -23.86
N ILE A 209 11.10 2.90 -24.57
CA ILE A 209 11.04 3.03 -26.03
C ILE A 209 10.95 4.50 -26.46
N GLU A 210 11.50 4.83 -27.63
CA GLU A 210 11.25 6.09 -28.35
C GLU A 210 9.74 6.36 -28.57
N LYS A 211 9.39 7.63 -28.75
CA LYS A 211 7.99 8.14 -28.83
C LYS A 211 7.11 7.29 -29.79
N GLY A 212 5.91 6.86 -29.36
CA GLY A 212 5.01 6.03 -30.17
C GLY A 212 3.60 5.83 -29.58
N GLU A 213 2.90 4.76 -30.00
CA GLU A 213 1.56 4.39 -29.52
C GLU A 213 1.63 3.38 -28.35
N CYS A 214 2.27 3.70 -27.22
CA CYS A 214 2.04 2.90 -26.00
C CYS A 214 0.55 3.01 -25.58
N VAL A 215 0.08 2.19 -24.64
CA VAL A 215 -1.30 2.24 -24.11
C VAL A 215 -1.33 2.01 -22.59
N GLY A 216 -0.38 1.24 -22.05
CA GLY A 216 -0.32 0.92 -20.62
C GLY A 216 0.13 2.12 -19.79
N GLY A 217 -0.59 2.42 -18.69
CA GLY A 217 -0.33 3.48 -17.70
C GLY A 217 1.06 3.42 -17.06
N VAL A 218 1.58 4.52 -16.49
CA VAL A 218 2.81 4.40 -15.67
C VAL A 218 2.49 3.70 -14.36
N PHE A 219 1.66 4.30 -13.50
CA PHE A 219 1.13 3.64 -12.31
C PHE A 219 -0.39 3.52 -12.35
N ASN A 220 -0.88 2.30 -12.17
CA ASN A 220 -2.30 1.97 -12.11
C ASN A 220 -2.70 1.56 -10.69
N PHE A 221 -3.69 2.24 -10.13
CA PHE A 221 -4.29 1.95 -8.83
C PHE A 221 -5.75 1.60 -9.02
N ASP A 222 -6.10 0.34 -8.77
CA ASP A 222 -7.48 -0.14 -8.78
C ASP A 222 -7.87 -0.61 -7.39
N SER A 223 -8.99 -0.08 -6.89
CA SER A 223 -9.58 -0.46 -5.60
C SER A 223 -8.57 -0.35 -4.45
N SER A 224 -7.69 0.66 -4.52
CA SER A 224 -6.55 0.83 -3.63
C SER A 224 -6.70 2.04 -2.72
N LYS A 225 -6.00 2.04 -1.58
CA LYS A 225 -6.19 3.06 -0.53
C LYS A 225 -4.91 3.50 0.16
N ASP A 226 -4.81 4.78 0.52
CA ASP A 226 -3.66 5.36 1.23
C ASP A 226 -2.36 5.19 0.40
N VAL A 227 -2.28 5.91 -0.72
CA VAL A 227 -1.13 5.89 -1.63
C VAL A 227 -0.39 7.23 -1.54
N ASP A 228 0.94 7.19 -1.36
CA ASP A 228 1.81 8.36 -1.30
C ASP A 228 2.98 8.25 -2.29
N ILE A 229 2.93 9.05 -3.33
CA ILE A 229 4.00 9.21 -4.31
C ILE A 229 4.68 10.55 -4.07
N SER A 230 6.00 10.54 -3.86
CA SER A 230 6.75 11.77 -3.61
C SER A 230 8.07 11.83 -4.36
N LYS A 231 8.51 13.04 -4.73
CA LYS A 231 9.81 13.30 -5.38
C LYS A 231 10.03 12.45 -6.62
N SER A 232 8.98 12.12 -7.35
CA SER A 232 9.01 11.14 -8.44
C SER A 232 8.73 11.79 -9.79
N ILE A 233 9.17 11.14 -10.86
CA ILE A 233 8.93 11.57 -12.25
C ILE A 233 8.21 10.42 -12.97
N LEU A 234 7.02 10.67 -13.47
CA LEU A 234 6.24 9.69 -14.23
C LEU A 234 6.19 10.15 -15.68
N TYR A 235 6.69 9.33 -16.59
CA TYR A 235 6.76 9.66 -18.01
C TYR A 235 6.38 8.46 -18.86
N GLY A 236 5.79 8.67 -20.04
CA GLY A 236 5.37 7.51 -20.83
C GLY A 236 4.93 7.86 -22.24
N CYS A 237 5.64 7.31 -23.23
CA CYS A 237 5.38 7.51 -24.65
C CYS A 237 4.09 6.84 -25.19
N GLY A 238 3.01 6.73 -24.40
CA GLY A 238 1.74 6.16 -24.88
C GLY A 238 0.57 6.07 -23.90
N THR A 239 0.53 6.82 -22.81
CA THR A 239 -0.58 6.63 -21.85
C THR A 239 -0.69 7.80 -20.87
N TYR A 240 -1.42 7.60 -19.76
CA TYR A 240 -1.46 8.43 -18.57
C TYR A 240 -0.32 8.11 -17.59
N GLY A 241 0.23 9.12 -16.93
CA GLY A 241 1.15 8.95 -15.81
C GLY A 241 0.49 8.30 -14.59
N ILE A 242 -0.79 8.60 -14.33
CA ILE A 242 -1.58 7.98 -13.26
C ILE A 242 -2.92 7.49 -13.82
N ILE A 243 -3.25 6.24 -13.50
CA ILE A 243 -4.58 5.67 -13.68
C ILE A 243 -5.11 5.30 -12.30
N ALA A 244 -6.19 5.93 -11.86
CA ALA A 244 -6.79 5.67 -10.55
C ALA A 244 -8.28 5.33 -10.68
N ASN A 245 -8.64 4.12 -10.26
CA ASN A 245 -10.00 3.59 -10.29
C ASN A 245 -10.43 3.12 -8.90
N ASN A 246 -11.65 3.44 -8.48
CA ASN A 246 -12.27 2.92 -7.25
C ASN A 246 -11.42 3.12 -5.98
N SER A 247 -10.59 4.18 -5.94
CA SER A 247 -9.50 4.31 -4.97
C SER A 247 -9.68 5.51 -4.04
N GLU A 248 -9.12 5.43 -2.83
CA GLU A 248 -9.27 6.47 -1.79
C GLU A 248 -7.94 6.92 -1.20
N ASN A 249 -7.78 8.22 -0.89
CA ASN A 249 -6.59 8.78 -0.25
C ASN A 249 -5.30 8.57 -1.07
N LEU A 250 -5.26 9.17 -2.27
CA LEU A 250 -4.10 9.12 -3.15
C LEU A 250 -3.42 10.49 -3.16
N LYS A 251 -2.10 10.52 -2.96
CA LYS A 251 -1.33 11.76 -2.91
C LYS A 251 -0.09 11.67 -3.79
N LEU A 252 0.12 12.70 -4.60
CA LEU A 252 1.35 12.98 -5.32
C LEU A 252 1.92 14.31 -4.81
N THR A 253 3.19 14.35 -4.43
CA THR A 253 3.84 15.58 -3.93
C THR A 253 5.26 15.75 -4.43
N ASP A 254 5.67 16.98 -4.70
CA ASP A 254 7.01 17.29 -5.23
C ASP A 254 7.36 16.45 -6.46
N SER A 255 6.39 16.17 -7.33
CA SER A 255 6.51 15.19 -8.41
C SER A 255 6.18 15.80 -9.77
N THR A 256 6.61 15.14 -10.83
CA THR A 256 6.36 15.56 -12.21
C THR A 256 5.68 14.43 -12.98
N ILE A 257 4.63 14.77 -13.72
CA ILE A 257 4.09 13.93 -14.79
C ILE A 257 4.46 14.61 -16.10
N GLU A 258 5.18 13.91 -16.98
CA GLU A 258 5.66 14.51 -18.23
C GLU A 258 5.70 13.58 -19.42
N GLU A 259 5.60 14.15 -20.63
CA GLU A 259 5.81 13.41 -21.88
C GLU A 259 4.87 12.20 -22.02
N CYS A 260 3.62 12.38 -21.55
CA CYS A 260 2.54 11.39 -21.59
C CYS A 260 1.63 11.61 -22.79
N THR A 261 1.43 10.61 -23.66
CA THR A 261 0.72 10.83 -24.93
C THR A 261 -0.77 10.48 -24.93
N TYR A 262 -1.39 10.00 -23.84
CA TYR A 262 -2.87 9.95 -23.77
C TYR A 262 -3.46 11.08 -22.91
N GLY A 263 -2.61 11.75 -22.12
CA GLY A 263 -3.00 12.69 -21.08
C GLY A 263 -2.12 12.48 -19.86
N ALA A 264 -2.34 13.25 -18.80
CA ALA A 264 -1.54 13.15 -17.58
C ALA A 264 -2.11 12.13 -16.59
N MET A 265 -3.43 12.16 -16.36
CA MET A 265 -4.07 11.26 -15.40
C MET A 265 -5.56 11.03 -15.61
N THR A 266 -6.04 9.87 -15.15
CA THR A 266 -7.46 9.54 -15.01
C THR A 266 -7.81 9.22 -13.56
N ILE A 267 -8.94 9.75 -13.09
CA ILE A 267 -9.42 9.62 -11.72
C ILE A 267 -10.90 9.25 -11.74
N TYR A 268 -11.20 7.96 -11.59
CA TYR A 268 -12.55 7.41 -11.72
C TYR A 268 -13.03 6.74 -10.45
N ASN A 269 -14.24 7.12 -10.00
CA ASN A 269 -14.84 6.60 -8.77
C ASN A 269 -13.90 6.70 -7.55
N CYS A 270 -13.19 7.82 -7.44
CA CYS A 270 -12.18 8.04 -6.42
C CYS A 270 -12.62 9.05 -5.36
N LYS A 271 -11.99 8.98 -4.19
CA LYS A 271 -12.24 9.91 -3.09
C LYS A 271 -10.92 10.37 -2.45
N ASN A 272 -10.81 11.66 -2.17
CA ASN A 272 -9.62 12.24 -1.53
C ASN A 272 -8.34 12.02 -2.36
N PHE A 273 -8.22 12.74 -3.47
CA PHE A 273 -6.98 12.79 -4.25
C PHE A 273 -6.29 14.14 -4.03
N ALA A 274 -4.97 14.14 -3.91
CA ALA A 274 -4.16 15.34 -3.76
C ALA A 274 -2.94 15.33 -4.69
N PHE A 275 -2.80 16.34 -5.53
CA PHE A 275 -1.59 16.61 -6.31
C PHE A 275 -1.04 17.95 -5.82
N THR A 276 0.14 17.96 -5.20
CA THR A 276 0.62 19.15 -4.46
C THR A 276 2.05 19.49 -4.80
N ASN A 277 2.36 20.78 -5.00
CA ASN A 277 3.71 21.25 -5.33
C ASN A 277 4.36 20.44 -6.47
N SER A 278 3.57 20.18 -7.52
CA SER A 278 3.89 19.19 -8.55
C SER A 278 3.59 19.74 -9.94
N ILE A 279 4.17 19.12 -10.97
CA ILE A 279 4.17 19.63 -12.34
C ILE A 279 3.52 18.62 -13.28
N ILE A 280 2.69 19.09 -14.21
CA ILE A 280 2.20 18.34 -15.37
C ILE A 280 2.66 19.07 -16.63
N ARG A 281 3.45 18.41 -17.48
CA ARG A 281 3.96 19.07 -18.70
C ARG A 281 4.20 18.18 -19.90
N LYS A 282 4.13 18.76 -21.10
CA LYS A 282 4.42 18.06 -22.36
C LYS A 282 3.58 16.79 -22.57
N CYS A 283 2.37 16.75 -22.02
CA CYS A 283 1.43 15.68 -22.26
C CYS A 283 0.51 16.04 -23.44
N GLU A 284 -0.03 15.04 -24.14
CA GLU A 284 -0.75 15.27 -25.40
C GLU A 284 -1.94 14.32 -25.68
N ASN A 285 -2.65 14.59 -26.79
CA ASN A 285 -3.74 13.84 -27.42
C ASN A 285 -5.13 13.97 -26.77
N PHE A 286 -5.47 13.17 -25.76
CA PHE A 286 -6.82 13.18 -25.16
C PHE A 286 -6.92 14.15 -23.97
N SER A 287 -7.98 14.05 -23.17
CA SER A 287 -8.16 14.82 -21.94
C SER A 287 -6.92 14.73 -21.05
N LEU A 288 -6.30 15.87 -20.74
CA LEU A 288 -5.09 15.92 -19.93
C LEU A 288 -5.36 15.42 -18.51
N ILE A 289 -6.45 15.88 -17.91
CA ILE A 289 -6.92 15.45 -16.59
C ILE A 289 -8.38 15.04 -16.75
N ASP A 290 -8.68 13.76 -16.56
CA ASP A 290 -10.05 13.25 -16.61
C ASP A 290 -10.50 12.81 -15.21
N ILE A 291 -11.58 13.41 -14.71
CA ILE A 291 -12.15 13.16 -13.39
C ILE A 291 -13.61 12.76 -13.56
N SER A 292 -13.97 11.55 -13.14
CA SER A 292 -15.34 11.04 -13.23
C SER A 292 -15.81 10.38 -11.94
N SER A 293 -17.07 10.62 -11.56
CA SER A 293 -17.72 10.02 -10.39
C SER A 293 -16.91 10.12 -9.09
N SER A 294 -16.18 11.22 -8.91
CA SER A 294 -15.15 11.35 -7.87
C SER A 294 -15.41 12.53 -6.93
N THR A 295 -14.88 12.47 -5.71
CA THR A 295 -15.10 13.51 -4.69
C THR A 295 -13.81 13.94 -4.00
N ASN A 296 -13.72 15.23 -3.66
CA ASN A 296 -12.61 15.82 -2.94
C ASN A 296 -11.26 15.61 -3.65
N ILE A 297 -11.13 16.19 -4.84
CA ILE A 297 -9.93 16.11 -5.68
C ILE A 297 -9.26 17.46 -5.67
N THR A 298 -8.02 17.53 -5.16
CA THR A 298 -7.31 18.79 -4.94
C THR A 298 -5.99 18.80 -5.69
N TYR A 299 -5.77 19.85 -6.46
CA TYR A 299 -4.49 20.28 -6.99
C TYR A 299 -4.10 21.55 -6.24
N ASP A 300 -2.95 21.57 -5.56
CA ASP A 300 -2.48 22.76 -4.81
C ASP A 300 -1.04 23.10 -5.17
N LYS A 301 -0.79 24.38 -5.53
CA LYS A 301 0.55 24.88 -5.89
C LYS A 301 1.18 24.10 -7.04
N CYS A 302 0.37 23.77 -8.05
CA CYS A 302 0.80 22.98 -9.20
C CYS A 302 1.08 23.85 -10.42
N GLU A 303 1.99 23.41 -11.27
CA GLU A 303 2.15 23.96 -12.61
C GLU A 303 1.65 22.95 -13.65
N ILE A 304 0.69 23.37 -14.47
CA ILE A 304 0.15 22.61 -15.60
C ILE A 304 0.57 23.38 -16.85
N SER A 305 1.64 22.95 -17.52
CA SER A 305 2.23 23.74 -18.59
C SER A 305 2.65 22.96 -19.83
N ASP A 306 2.62 23.64 -20.98
CA ASP A 306 3.19 23.13 -22.23
C ASP A 306 2.54 21.79 -22.67
N ASN A 307 1.22 21.65 -22.50
CA ASN A 307 0.45 20.44 -22.86
C ASN A 307 -0.41 20.67 -24.12
N THR A 308 -0.55 19.64 -24.96
CA THR A 308 -1.32 19.67 -26.22
C THR A 308 -2.41 18.60 -26.21
N SER A 309 -3.49 18.84 -25.47
CA SER A 309 -4.62 17.90 -25.30
C SER A 309 -5.87 18.32 -26.08
N SER A 310 -6.83 17.40 -26.25
CA SER A 310 -8.20 17.73 -26.70
C SER A 310 -8.89 18.67 -25.72
N ASP A 311 -8.77 18.34 -24.44
CA ASP A 311 -9.32 19.06 -23.31
C ASP A 311 -8.26 19.14 -22.21
N VAL A 312 -8.07 20.30 -21.59
CA VAL A 312 -7.14 20.44 -20.45
C VAL A 312 -7.72 19.80 -19.18
N LEU A 313 -9.05 19.78 -19.06
CA LEU A 313 -9.76 19.22 -17.92
C LEU A 313 -11.12 18.68 -18.38
N ALA A 314 -11.42 17.44 -17.99
CA ALA A 314 -12.75 16.84 -18.10
C ALA A 314 -13.24 16.49 -16.70
N VAL A 315 -14.46 16.92 -16.35
CA VAL A 315 -15.08 16.66 -15.04
C VAL A 315 -16.50 16.17 -15.25
N ASN A 316 -16.79 14.95 -14.81
CA ASN A 316 -18.09 14.31 -14.95
C ASN A 316 -18.57 13.77 -13.59
N LEU A 317 -19.83 14.01 -13.22
CA LEU A 317 -20.48 13.44 -12.02
C LEU A 317 -19.63 13.56 -10.74
N SER A 318 -18.87 14.64 -10.59
CA SER A 318 -17.87 14.81 -9.53
C SER A 318 -18.08 16.09 -8.74
N ASP A 319 -17.65 16.11 -7.48
CA ASP A 319 -17.84 17.24 -6.56
C ASP A 319 -16.60 17.52 -5.70
N GLY A 320 -16.44 18.77 -5.26
CA GLY A 320 -15.31 19.20 -4.44
C GLY A 320 -13.98 19.16 -5.20
N ILE A 321 -13.98 19.53 -6.48
CA ILE A 321 -12.77 19.64 -7.31
C ILE A 321 -12.13 21.00 -7.10
N LYS A 322 -10.83 21.02 -6.83
CA LYS A 322 -10.09 22.24 -6.52
C LYS A 322 -8.76 22.28 -7.24
N PHE A 323 -8.44 23.42 -7.81
CA PHE A 323 -7.13 23.82 -8.31
C PHE A 323 -6.77 25.12 -7.59
N THR A 324 -6.07 25.02 -6.47
CA THR A 324 -5.71 26.17 -5.63
C THR A 324 -4.26 26.57 -5.85
N ASN A 325 -4.01 27.87 -6.01
CA ASN A 325 -2.66 28.41 -6.20
C ASN A 325 -1.90 27.76 -7.37
N CYS A 326 -2.62 27.31 -8.40
CA CYS A 326 -2.02 26.64 -9.55
C CYS A 326 -1.66 27.63 -10.64
N LYS A 327 -0.87 27.16 -11.61
CA LYS A 327 -0.53 27.91 -12.81
C LYS A 327 -0.80 27.05 -14.03
N PHE A 328 -1.72 27.49 -14.88
CA PHE A 328 -1.94 26.96 -16.21
C PHE A 328 -1.23 27.86 -17.21
N LYS A 329 -0.32 27.30 -18.01
CA LYS A 329 0.49 28.08 -18.95
C LYS A 329 0.74 27.31 -20.24
N ASN A 330 0.58 27.93 -21.40
CA ASN A 330 0.94 27.30 -22.70
C ASN A 330 0.27 25.93 -22.92
N ASN A 331 -0.98 25.76 -22.49
CA ASN A 331 -1.75 24.55 -22.78
C ASN A 331 -2.64 24.76 -24.00
N SER A 332 -3.25 23.69 -24.51
CA SER A 332 -4.45 23.78 -25.35
C SER A 332 -5.49 24.73 -24.75
N SER A 333 -6.35 25.29 -25.61
CA SER A 333 -7.38 26.26 -25.20
C SER A 333 -8.18 25.75 -24.01
N PHE A 334 -8.22 26.53 -22.92
CA PHE A 334 -8.93 26.19 -21.69
C PHE A 334 -9.69 27.41 -21.19
N ASP A 335 -11.01 27.26 -21.01
CA ASP A 335 -11.86 28.27 -20.38
C ASP A 335 -12.35 27.78 -19.01
N PRO A 336 -11.81 28.29 -17.89
CA PRO A 336 -12.25 27.89 -16.55
C PRO A 336 -13.72 28.22 -16.27
N LYS A 337 -14.35 29.15 -17.03
CA LYS A 337 -15.77 29.50 -16.85
C LYS A 337 -16.72 28.36 -17.23
N LEU A 338 -16.26 27.39 -18.01
CA LEU A 338 -17.02 26.18 -18.34
C LEU A 338 -17.14 25.21 -17.16
N PHE A 339 -16.42 25.47 -16.07
CA PHE A 339 -16.35 24.61 -14.88
C PHE A 339 -16.79 25.37 -13.61
N PRO A 340 -18.06 25.81 -13.51
CA PRO A 340 -18.52 26.69 -12.42
C PRO A 340 -18.48 26.06 -11.02
N ASN A 341 -18.39 24.73 -10.94
CA ASN A 341 -18.32 23.97 -9.68
C ASN A 341 -16.88 23.60 -9.29
N VAL A 342 -15.88 24.05 -10.06
CA VAL A 342 -14.46 23.82 -9.75
C VAL A 342 -13.88 25.08 -9.10
N ASP A 343 -13.23 24.89 -7.95
CA ASP A 343 -12.58 25.99 -7.24
C ASP A 343 -11.20 26.28 -7.87
N PHE A 344 -11.04 27.46 -8.44
CA PHE A 344 -9.77 27.94 -9.02
C PHE A 344 -9.10 29.03 -8.17
N THR A 345 -9.35 29.08 -6.86
CA THR A 345 -8.84 30.13 -5.97
C THR A 345 -7.31 30.26 -6.05
N GLY A 346 -6.82 31.46 -6.36
CA GLY A 346 -5.39 31.75 -6.48
C GLY A 346 -4.72 31.17 -7.73
N THR A 347 -5.49 30.59 -8.66
CA THR A 347 -4.97 29.98 -9.89
C THR A 347 -4.90 30.99 -11.03
N THR A 348 -3.81 30.94 -11.80
CA THR A 348 -3.58 31.81 -12.97
C THR A 348 -3.62 31.03 -14.28
N PHE A 349 -4.13 31.67 -15.35
CA PHE A 349 -4.22 31.11 -16.70
C PHE A 349 -3.45 32.02 -17.67
N GLN A 350 -2.47 31.46 -18.39
CA GLN A 350 -1.53 32.18 -19.25
C GLN A 350 -1.38 31.55 -20.64
#